data_AF-A0A8H9VML3-F1
#
_entry.id   AF-A0A8H9VML3-F1
#
_cell.length_a   1.000
_cell.length_b   1.000
_cell.length_c   1.000
_cell.angle_alpha   90.00
_cell.angle_beta   90.00
_cell.angle_gamma   90.00
#
_symmetry.space_group_name_H-M   'P 1'
#
loop_
_entity.id
_entity.type
_entity.pdbx_description
1 polymer ?
#
loop_
_entity_poly.entity_id
_entity_poly.type
_entity_poly.pdbx_seq_one_letter_code
_entity_poly.pdbx_strand_id
1 'polypeptide(L)'
;YDAAKNEISPPNGTSYTASEISIKRVPDGLCRVSNSLVKTIEYNGNAGGVMKFTYREFANDMARAAFTTDFSVDSKGSDVIAYKGAKFKVNKADNSSISYTIISGFDKAVTF
;
A
#
# COMPACT_ATOMS: atom_id res chain seq x y z
N TYR A 1 -22.87 -0.44 10.36
CA TYR A 1 -23.25 0.45 9.25
C TYR A 1 -24.21 -0.31 8.36
N ASP A 2 -25.44 0.17 8.24
CA ASP A 2 -26.46 -0.32 7.31
C ASP A 2 -26.29 0.42 5.98
N ALA A 3 -26.00 -0.33 4.90
CA ALA A 3 -25.75 0.25 3.59
C ALA A 3 -27.01 0.67 2.83
N ALA A 4 -28.15 0.04 3.12
CA ALA A 4 -29.43 0.41 2.52
C ALA A 4 -29.97 1.71 3.13
N LYS A 5 -29.69 1.93 4.42
CA LYS A 5 -30.14 3.12 5.17
C LYS A 5 -29.09 4.22 5.31
N ASN A 6 -27.82 3.92 5.03
CA ASN A 6 -26.68 4.83 5.26
C ASN A 6 -26.57 5.29 6.72
N GLU A 7 -26.77 4.36 7.66
CA GLU A 7 -26.86 4.62 9.10
C GLU A 7 -25.92 3.74 9.91
N ILE A 8 -25.54 4.20 11.11
CA ILE A 8 -24.82 3.40 12.11
C ILE A 8 -25.67 3.34 13.37
N SER A 9 -25.99 2.12 13.81
CA SER A 9 -26.69 1.87 15.06
C SER A 9 -25.77 1.13 16.04
N PRO A 10 -25.31 1.76 17.13
CA PRO A 10 -24.60 1.05 18.19
C PRO A 10 -25.57 0.17 19.00
N PRO A 11 -25.05 -0.70 19.90
CA PRO A 11 -25.87 -1.62 20.70
C PRO A 11 -26.89 -0.95 21.63
N ASN A 12 -26.74 0.35 21.89
CA ASN A 12 -27.65 1.16 22.71
C ASN A 12 -28.94 1.57 21.99
N GLY A 13 -29.11 1.20 20.71
CA GLY A 13 -30.33 1.43 19.94
C GLY A 13 -30.45 2.84 19.33
N THR A 14 -29.50 3.75 19.54
CA THR A 14 -29.48 5.02 18.80
C THR A 14 -29.05 4.76 17.36
N SER A 15 -29.64 5.44 16.39
CA SER A 15 -29.20 5.36 14.98
C SER A 15 -28.74 6.74 14.55
N TYR A 16 -27.61 6.78 13.86
CA TYR A 16 -27.02 8.01 13.37
C TYR A 16 -26.91 7.95 11.86
N THR A 17 -27.39 9.01 11.21
CA THR A 17 -27.23 9.21 9.77
C THR A 17 -25.89 9.87 9.46
N ALA A 18 -25.42 9.75 8.22
CA ALA A 18 -24.23 10.47 7.74
C ALA A 18 -24.37 12.01 7.79
N SER A 19 -25.58 12.53 7.99
CA SER A 19 -25.88 13.95 8.20
C SER A 19 -25.61 14.41 9.64
N GLU A 20 -25.71 13.49 10.60
CA GLU A 20 -25.54 13.74 12.04
C GLU A 20 -24.12 13.43 12.53
N ILE A 21 -23.41 12.54 11.83
CA ILE A 21 -22.01 12.23 12.07
C ILE A 21 -21.27 12.29 10.73
N SER A 22 -20.14 13.01 10.68
CA SER A 22 -19.24 13.11 9.52
C SER A 22 -18.52 11.80 9.17
N ILE A 23 -19.20 10.65 9.16
CA ILE A 23 -18.65 9.36 8.72
C ILE A 23 -18.99 9.20 7.24
N LYS A 24 -18.02 9.51 6.39
CA LYS A 24 -18.09 9.20 4.96
C LYS A 24 -17.57 7.78 4.74
N ARG A 25 -18.45 6.83 4.39
CA ARG A 25 -18.00 5.50 3.94
C ARG A 25 -17.26 5.66 2.62
N VAL A 26 -16.00 5.27 2.58
CA VAL A 26 -15.18 5.22 1.36
C VAL A 26 -14.90 3.75 1.05
N PRO A 27 -15.65 3.10 0.15
CA PRO A 27 -15.53 1.67 -0.13
C PRO A 27 -14.12 1.26 -0.55
N ASP A 28 -13.46 2.11 -1.33
CA ASP A 28 -12.09 1.94 -1.82
C ASP A 28 -11.08 2.82 -1.04
N GLY A 29 -11.49 3.32 0.12
CA GLY A 29 -10.63 4.11 0.98
C GLY A 29 -9.59 3.20 1.61
N LEU A 30 -8.32 3.60 1.54
CA LEU A 30 -7.25 2.96 2.31
C LEU A 30 -7.61 2.98 3.80
N CYS A 31 -8.08 1.85 4.34
CA CYS A 31 -8.33 1.71 5.77
C CYS A 31 -7.00 1.47 6.48
N ARG A 32 -6.38 2.54 6.98
CA ARG A 32 -5.26 2.40 7.92
C ARG A 32 -5.86 2.06 9.27
N VAL A 33 -5.82 0.78 9.64
CA VAL A 33 -6.17 0.36 10.99
C VAL A 33 -5.07 0.83 11.93
N SER A 34 -5.44 1.47 13.03
CA SER A 34 -4.48 1.81 14.08
C SER A 34 -3.69 0.56 14.48
N ASN A 35 -2.35 0.65 14.50
CA ASN A 35 -1.41 -0.46 14.72
C ASN A 35 -1.23 -1.48 13.57
N SER A 36 -1.63 -1.16 12.34
CA SER A 36 -1.32 -2.01 11.18
C SER A 36 0.15 -1.93 10.77
N LEU A 37 0.76 -3.08 10.45
CA LEU A 37 2.07 -3.13 9.77
C LEU A 37 1.91 -2.60 8.34
N VAL A 38 2.66 -1.55 8.00
CA VAL A 38 2.71 -0.99 6.64
C VAL A 38 4.06 -1.31 6.03
N LYS A 39 4.06 -1.79 4.78
CA LYS A 39 5.27 -2.09 4.00
C LYS A 39 5.27 -1.20 2.77
N THR A 40 6.41 -0.60 2.44
CA THR A 40 6.55 0.28 1.28
C THR A 40 7.81 -0.06 0.49
N ILE A 41 7.73 0.12 -0.83
CA ILE A 41 8.87 0.18 -1.73
C ILE A 41 8.85 1.57 -2.36
N GLU A 42 9.89 2.34 -2.10
CA GLU A 42 10.13 3.65 -2.69
C GLU A 42 11.08 3.53 -3.87
N TYR A 43 10.83 4.28 -4.95
CA TYR A 43 11.69 4.34 -6.10
C TYR A 43 12.61 5.57 -6.03
N ASN A 44 13.91 5.35 -6.20
CA ASN A 44 14.97 6.34 -6.03
C ASN A 44 15.67 6.72 -7.35
N GLY A 45 15.07 6.39 -8.50
CA GLY A 45 15.61 6.71 -9.82
C GLY A 45 16.31 5.54 -10.52
N ASN A 46 16.63 5.77 -11.79
CA ASN A 46 17.30 4.85 -12.69
C ASN A 46 18.61 5.45 -13.17
N ALA A 47 19.72 4.80 -12.83
CA ALA A 47 21.05 5.18 -13.26
C ALA A 47 21.58 4.17 -14.28
N GLY A 48 21.47 4.50 -15.57
CA GLY A 48 22.08 3.71 -16.65
C GLY A 48 21.52 2.29 -16.80
N GLY A 49 20.23 2.08 -16.48
CA GLY A 49 19.58 0.77 -16.49
C GLY A 49 19.55 0.09 -15.13
N VAL A 50 20.15 0.69 -14.10
CA VAL A 50 20.05 0.18 -12.72
C VAL A 50 19.04 1.03 -11.95
N MET A 51 17.88 0.44 -11.69
CA MET A 51 16.82 1.04 -10.88
C MET A 51 17.13 0.86 -9.39
N LYS A 52 16.99 1.93 -8.61
CA LYS A 52 17.25 1.93 -7.17
C LYS A 52 15.94 2.06 -6.40
N PHE A 53 15.84 1.32 -5.31
CA PHE A 53 14.66 1.30 -4.46
C PHE A 53 15.03 1.26 -2.98
N THR A 54 14.13 1.75 -2.12
CA THR A 54 14.22 1.63 -0.67
C THR A 54 12.97 0.93 -0.15
N TYR A 55 13.16 -0.19 0.54
CA TYR A 55 12.11 -0.86 1.26
C TYR A 55 12.02 -0.34 2.70
N ARG A 56 10.81 -0.10 3.23
CA ARG A 56 10.58 0.30 4.62
C ARG A 56 9.37 -0.41 5.22
N GLU A 57 9.47 -0.74 6.51
CA GLU A 57 8.33 -1.18 7.33
C GLU A 57 7.99 -0.14 8.41
N PHE A 58 6.70 0.06 8.64
CA PHE A 58 6.17 0.95 9.67
C PHE A 58 5.24 0.16 10.57
N ALA A 59 5.31 0.43 11.87
CA ALA A 59 4.31 -0.02 12.84
C ALA A 59 3.91 1.18 13.69
N ASN A 60 2.61 1.34 13.94
CA ASN A 60 2.07 2.47 14.69
C ASN A 60 2.53 3.83 14.12
N ASP A 61 2.57 3.93 12.79
CA ASP A 61 3.07 5.09 12.04
C ASP A 61 4.54 5.47 12.28
N MET A 62 5.28 4.67 13.05
CA MET A 62 6.71 4.83 13.29
C MET A 62 7.51 3.97 12.32
N ALA A 63 8.47 4.59 11.63
CA ALA A 63 9.42 3.87 10.79
C ALA A 63 10.25 2.91 11.66
N ARG A 64 10.24 1.62 11.31
CA ARG A 64 11.08 0.63 11.99
C ARG A 64 12.45 0.64 11.31
N ALA A 65 13.36 1.49 11.78
CA ALA A 65 14.65 1.73 11.13
C ALA A 65 15.47 0.44 10.85
N ALA A 66 15.35 -0.58 11.71
CA ALA A 66 15.97 -1.89 11.52
C ALA A 66 15.43 -2.70 10.31
N PHE A 67 14.35 -2.24 9.68
CA PHE A 67 13.67 -2.87 8.53
C PHE A 67 13.65 -1.95 7.31
N THR A 68 14.65 -1.07 7.20
CA THR A 68 14.92 -0.30 5.98
C THR A 68 16.00 -1.01 5.17
N THR A 69 15.79 -1.21 3.88
CA THR A 69 16.80 -1.85 3.01
C THR A 69 16.77 -1.24 1.63
N ASP A 70 17.92 -0.75 1.18
CA ASP A 70 18.10 -0.33 -0.21
C ASP A 70 18.42 -1.53 -1.09
N PHE A 71 17.80 -1.58 -2.27
CA PHE A 71 18.08 -2.61 -3.26
C PHE A 71 18.08 -2.02 -4.67
N SER A 72 18.80 -2.69 -5.57
CA SER A 72 18.92 -2.29 -6.96
C SER A 72 18.51 -3.43 -7.88
N VAL A 73 17.91 -3.08 -9.03
CA VAL A 73 17.52 -4.04 -10.06
C VAL A 73 18.04 -3.58 -11.41
N ASP A 74 18.71 -4.48 -12.13
CA ASP A 74 19.14 -4.25 -13.51
C ASP A 74 17.96 -4.46 -14.46
N SER A 75 17.64 -3.44 -15.26
CA SER A 75 16.55 -3.43 -16.24
C SER A 75 16.75 -4.43 -17.38
N LYS A 76 17.94 -5.02 -17.54
CA LYS A 76 18.22 -6.01 -18.59
C LYS A 76 17.72 -7.40 -18.25
N GLY A 77 17.52 -7.72 -16.96
CA GLY A 77 17.21 -9.08 -16.51
C GLY A 77 15.72 -9.42 -16.57
N SER A 78 14.86 -8.47 -16.21
CA SER A 78 13.41 -8.64 -16.22
C SER A 78 12.71 -7.30 -15.98
N ASP A 79 11.53 -7.13 -16.59
CA ASP A 79 10.62 -6.03 -16.26
C ASP A 79 9.84 -6.30 -14.97
N VAL A 80 9.88 -7.53 -14.44
CA VAL A 80 9.12 -7.91 -13.24
C VAL A 80 10.05 -7.90 -12.03
N ILE A 81 9.71 -7.09 -11.04
CA ILE A 81 10.40 -6.99 -9.77
C ILE A 81 9.60 -7.74 -8.71
N ALA A 82 10.27 -8.66 -8.00
CA ALA A 82 9.73 -9.36 -6.86
C ALA A 82 10.59 -9.06 -5.62
N TYR A 83 10.01 -8.45 -4.60
CA TYR A 83 10.74 -8.11 -3.37
C TYR A 83 9.83 -8.19 -2.15
N LYS A 84 10.26 -8.94 -1.13
CA LYS A 84 9.54 -9.10 0.16
C LYS A 84 8.05 -9.41 0.00
N GLY A 85 7.70 -10.26 -0.98
CA GLY A 85 6.33 -10.69 -1.26
C GLY A 85 5.59 -9.87 -2.32
N ALA A 86 5.94 -8.58 -2.48
CA ALA A 86 5.37 -7.75 -3.53
C ALA A 86 5.93 -8.14 -4.91
N LYS A 87 5.06 -8.10 -5.92
CA LYS A 87 5.44 -8.27 -7.33
C LYS A 87 4.81 -7.17 -8.17
N PHE A 88 5.62 -6.54 -8.99
CA PHE A 88 5.15 -5.52 -9.91
C PHE A 88 5.97 -5.54 -11.20
N LYS A 89 5.33 -5.19 -12.31
CA LYS A 89 5.98 -5.00 -13.59
C LYS A 89 6.31 -3.52 -13.75
N VAL A 90 7.54 -3.22 -14.13
CA VAL A 90 7.97 -1.88 -14.54
C VAL A 90 7.57 -1.69 -16.00
N ASN A 91 6.77 -0.65 -16.28
CA ASN A 91 6.38 -0.27 -17.62
C ASN A 91 7.34 0.78 -18.21
N LYS A 92 7.78 1.73 -17.37
CA LYS A 92 8.77 2.76 -17.71
C LYS A 92 9.41 3.29 -16.44
N ALA A 93 10.71 3.56 -16.45
CA ALA A 93 11.43 4.12 -15.31
C ALA A 93 12.51 5.10 -15.79
N ASP A 94 12.44 6.34 -15.32
CA ASP A 94 13.45 7.38 -15.55
C ASP A 94 14.05 7.86 -14.23
N ASN A 95 14.86 8.93 -14.23
CA ASN A 95 15.53 9.36 -13.01
C ASN A 95 14.58 9.88 -11.92
N SER A 96 13.36 10.32 -12.27
CA SER A 96 12.42 10.97 -11.33
C SER A 96 11.10 10.24 -11.15
N SER A 97 10.75 9.33 -12.05
CA SER A 97 9.44 8.69 -12.07
C SER A 97 9.49 7.23 -12.52
N ILE A 98 8.49 6.49 -12.07
CA ILE A 98 8.26 5.10 -12.46
C ILE A 98 6.79 4.90 -12.79
N SER A 99 6.55 4.26 -13.93
CA SER A 99 5.26 3.70 -14.33
C SER A 99 5.32 2.19 -14.13
N TYR A 100 4.36 1.64 -13.39
CA TYR A 100 4.35 0.24 -13.01
C TYR A 100 2.93 -0.33 -12.94
N THR A 101 2.84 -1.65 -13.05
CA THR A 101 1.62 -2.44 -12.87
C THR A 101 1.81 -3.38 -11.69
N ILE A 102 0.94 -3.31 -10.69
CA ILE A 102 0.97 -4.24 -9.55
C ILE A 102 0.48 -5.62 -10.00
N ILE A 103 1.29 -6.65 -9.75
CA ILE A 103 0.92 -8.06 -9.98
C ILE A 103 0.41 -8.67 -8.68
N SER A 104 1.09 -8.42 -7.55
CA SER A 104 0.65 -8.81 -6.22
C SER A 104 1.20 -7.89 -5.14
N GLY A 105 0.42 -7.66 -4.08
CA GLY A 105 0.85 -6.93 -2.89
C GLY A 105 1.86 -7.72 -2.03
N PHE A 106 2.23 -7.15 -0.88
CA PHE A 106 3.20 -7.75 0.05
C PHE A 106 2.69 -9.02 0.73
N ASP A 107 1.38 -9.11 0.92
CA ASP A 107 0.75 -10.24 1.57
C ASP A 107 0.27 -11.21 0.49
N LYS A 108 0.45 -12.52 0.72
CA LYS A 108 -0.18 -13.52 -0.14
C LYS A 108 -1.69 -13.34 -0.01
N ALA A 109 -2.42 -13.35 -1.13
CA ALA A 109 -3.86 -13.51 -1.09
C ALA A 109 -4.15 -14.82 -0.34
N VAL A 110 -4.61 -14.70 0.91
CA VAL A 110 -5.19 -15.82 1.63
C VAL A 110 -6.52 -16.06 0.95
N THR A 111 -6.58 -17.08 0.11
CA THR A 111 -7.84 -17.58 -0.44
C THR A 111 -8.61 -18.19 0.72
N PHE A 112 -9.74 -17.59 1.09
CA PHE A 112 -10.72 -18.19 2.00
C PHE A 112 -11.69 -19.06 1.21
#